data_AF-A0A2R5FLR8-F1
#
_entry.id   AF-A0A2R5FLR8-F1
#
_cell.length_a   1.000
_cell.length_b   1.000
_cell.length_c   1.000
_cell.angle_alpha   90.00
_cell.angle_beta   90.00
_cell.angle_gamma   90.00
#
_symmetry.space_group_name_H-M   'P 1'
#
loop_
_entity.id
_entity.type
_entity.pdbx_description
1 polymer ?
#
loop_
_entity_poly.entity_id
_entity_poly.type
_entity_poly.pdbx_seq_one_letter_code
_entity_poly.pdbx_strand_id
1 'polypeptide(L)'
;MKSLLIKSAIASSVVLSLATVTRPVMATSFTISIEDPTLQTANSSNLVNARVQDFDALTQGYTATGFTWTDSGTTIGSYKNTLIENVDQYGGANGTGKYFDVNTGRGSKETVSTLNLTTAQKYFGLWWSAGDANNVMTFLSQGKVVQTMTTADVVSYIAKLPNKASYYSNPNSPYKGQNSGEPYAFINFYDVDGTFDQVQFTNVGGTGFESDNHTVATDYKSITGNVVVKAVPESSSVLGVFVIGFVGATSVLTRQVKKKSALQLL
;
A
#
# COMPACT_ATOMS: atom_id res chain seq x y z
N MET A 1 -42.74 63.96 23.48
CA MET A 1 -42.36 62.72 24.18
C MET A 1 -42.79 61.52 23.34
N LYS A 2 -41.89 60.53 23.17
CA LYS A 2 -42.08 59.19 22.56
C LYS A 2 -42.22 59.17 21.02
N SER A 3 -41.14 58.82 20.30
CA SER A 3 -40.84 57.50 19.67
C SER A 3 -41.41 57.41 18.25
N LEU A 4 -40.74 56.94 17.19
CA LEU A 4 -40.03 55.67 17.06
C LEU A 4 -39.14 55.70 15.79
N LEU A 5 -37.95 55.12 15.89
CA LEU A 5 -37.06 54.78 14.78
C LEU A 5 -37.66 53.68 13.88
N ILE A 6 -37.41 53.74 12.56
CA ILE A 6 -37.10 52.54 11.77
C ILE A 6 -35.94 52.87 10.82
N LYS A 7 -34.76 52.32 11.13
CA LYS A 7 -33.61 52.23 10.24
C LYS A 7 -33.74 50.94 9.43
N SER A 8 -33.64 51.03 8.11
CA SER A 8 -33.50 49.85 7.24
C SER A 8 -32.11 49.90 6.61
N ALA A 9 -31.11 49.37 7.32
CA ALA A 9 -29.80 49.09 6.75
C ALA A 9 -29.84 47.69 6.11
N ILE A 10 -29.74 47.62 4.78
CA ILE A 10 -29.52 46.37 4.06
C ILE A 10 -28.03 46.05 4.20
N ALA A 11 -27.71 45.16 5.12
CA ALA A 11 -26.37 44.58 5.21
C ALA A 11 -26.28 43.41 4.22
N SER A 12 -25.65 43.62 3.06
CA SER A 12 -25.18 42.52 2.22
C SER A 12 -23.88 41.98 2.80
N SER A 13 -23.99 40.98 3.66
CA SER A 13 -22.87 40.13 4.06
C SER A 13 -22.58 39.12 2.95
N VAL A 14 -21.56 39.39 2.15
CA VAL A 14 -20.92 38.37 1.31
C VAL A 14 -20.12 37.47 2.24
N VAL A 15 -20.66 36.28 2.54
CA VAL A 15 -19.91 35.22 3.23
C VAL A 15 -18.98 34.60 2.20
N LEU A 16 -17.70 34.98 2.22
CA LEU A 16 -16.66 34.27 1.49
C LEU A 16 -16.42 32.94 2.25
N SER A 17 -17.15 31.90 1.87
CA SER A 17 -16.92 30.56 2.39
C SER A 17 -15.51 30.12 1.98
N LEU A 18 -14.61 30.06 2.96
CA LEU A 18 -13.30 29.45 2.82
C LEU A 18 -13.54 27.96 2.53
N ALA A 19 -13.52 27.60 1.24
CA ALA A 19 -13.53 26.20 0.84
C ALA A 19 -12.24 25.59 1.36
N THR A 20 -12.32 24.87 2.49
CA THR A 20 -11.29 23.93 2.89
C THR A 20 -11.19 22.92 1.76
N VAL A 21 -10.18 23.06 0.89
CA VAL A 21 -9.76 21.99 -0.01
C VAL A 21 -9.20 20.90 0.89
N THR A 22 -10.07 20.02 1.36
CA THR A 22 -9.65 18.74 1.89
C THR A 22 -8.95 18.04 0.73
N ARG A 23 -7.61 17.95 0.80
CA ARG A 23 -6.88 17.09 -0.11
C ARG A 23 -7.52 15.71 -0.04
N PRO A 24 -7.86 15.08 -1.19
CA PRO A 24 -8.34 13.71 -1.14
C PRO A 24 -7.28 12.86 -0.42
N VAL A 25 -7.74 11.85 0.30
CA VAL A 25 -6.91 10.71 0.71
C VAL A 25 -6.09 10.31 -0.51
N MET A 26 -4.75 10.38 -0.42
CA MET A 26 -3.84 10.00 -1.51
C MET A 26 -4.31 8.66 -2.06
N ALA A 27 -4.57 8.58 -3.36
CA ALA A 27 -4.96 7.30 -3.93
C ALA A 27 -3.78 6.33 -3.76
N THR A 28 -4.05 5.07 -3.43
CA THR A 28 -2.99 4.06 -3.34
C THR A 28 -2.29 3.95 -4.70
N SER A 29 -1.03 4.40 -4.76
CA SER A 29 -0.16 4.26 -5.95
C SER A 29 0.34 2.83 -6.13
N PHE A 30 -0.03 1.91 -5.24
CA PHE A 30 0.43 0.52 -5.29
C PHE A 30 -0.56 -0.37 -6.04
N THR A 31 -0.04 -1.09 -7.04
CA THR A 31 -0.64 -2.32 -7.53
C THR A 31 -0.03 -3.49 -6.76
N ILE A 32 -0.87 -4.38 -6.23
CA ILE A 32 -0.44 -5.55 -5.47
C ILE A 32 -0.90 -6.80 -6.19
N SER A 33 0.01 -7.77 -6.29
CA SER A 33 -0.29 -9.10 -6.80
C SER A 33 0.29 -10.18 -5.89
N ILE A 34 -0.26 -11.38 -6.01
CA ILE A 34 0.19 -12.57 -5.30
C ILE A 34 0.58 -13.62 -6.34
N GLU A 35 1.79 -14.17 -6.24
CA GLU A 35 2.22 -15.26 -7.12
C GLU A 35 1.47 -16.57 -6.79
N ASP A 36 1.59 -17.57 -7.65
CA ASP A 36 1.02 -18.89 -7.37
C ASP A 36 1.62 -19.49 -6.07
N PRO A 37 0.86 -20.31 -5.31
CA PRO A 37 1.21 -20.67 -3.91
C PRO A 37 2.58 -21.31 -3.69
N THR A 38 3.16 -21.95 -4.71
CA THR A 38 4.47 -22.61 -4.62
C THR A 38 5.63 -21.68 -4.99
N LEU A 39 5.35 -20.52 -5.58
CA LEU A 39 6.36 -19.54 -5.95
C LEU A 39 6.73 -18.72 -4.72
N GLN A 40 8.04 -18.65 -4.47
CA GLN A 40 8.63 -18.00 -3.28
C GLN A 40 9.63 -16.92 -3.67
N THR A 41 9.68 -16.57 -4.96
CA THR A 41 10.58 -15.59 -5.54
C THR A 41 9.84 -14.75 -6.58
N ALA A 42 10.38 -13.56 -6.83
CA ALA A 42 9.89 -12.69 -7.89
C ALA A 42 10.27 -13.21 -9.28
N ASN A 43 9.50 -12.82 -10.30
CA ASN A 43 9.93 -12.97 -11.69
C ASN A 43 11.00 -11.93 -12.06
N SER A 44 12.27 -12.21 -11.76
CA SER A 44 13.40 -11.29 -11.99
C SER A 44 13.56 -10.84 -13.43
N SER A 45 13.11 -11.62 -14.43
CA SER A 45 13.20 -11.24 -15.85
C SER A 45 12.35 -10.00 -16.19
N ASN A 46 11.33 -9.74 -15.37
CA ASN A 46 10.41 -8.62 -15.49
C ASN A 46 10.87 -7.38 -14.68
N LEU A 47 11.89 -7.52 -13.85
CA LEU A 47 12.39 -6.45 -12.97
C LEU A 47 13.65 -5.80 -13.55
N VAL A 48 13.88 -4.53 -13.22
CA VAL A 48 15.05 -3.75 -13.62
C VAL A 48 15.95 -3.52 -12.41
N ASN A 49 17.21 -3.94 -12.51
CA ASN A 49 18.19 -3.92 -11.42
C ASN A 49 17.70 -4.66 -10.16
N ALA A 50 17.06 -5.81 -10.35
CA ALA A 50 16.56 -6.62 -9.25
C ALA A 50 17.70 -7.08 -8.33
N ARG A 51 17.42 -7.08 -7.03
CA ARG A 51 18.30 -7.56 -5.96
C ARG A 51 17.46 -8.37 -4.99
N VAL A 52 17.98 -9.53 -4.56
CA VAL A 52 17.31 -10.43 -3.61
C VAL A 52 18.17 -10.57 -2.36
N GLN A 53 17.52 -10.52 -1.19
CA GLN A 53 18.08 -10.91 0.10
C GLN A 53 17.33 -12.14 0.59
N ASP A 54 18.04 -13.27 0.63
CA ASP A 54 17.55 -14.59 1.05
C ASP A 54 17.98 -14.96 2.48
N PHE A 55 18.76 -14.10 3.15
CA PHE A 55 19.20 -14.22 4.55
C PHE A 55 20.07 -15.45 4.88
N ASP A 56 20.27 -16.36 3.94
CA ASP A 56 20.97 -17.64 4.13
C ASP A 56 22.43 -17.48 4.56
N ALA A 57 23.08 -16.42 4.10
CA ALA A 57 24.47 -16.10 4.43
C ALA A 57 24.63 -15.42 5.79
N LEU A 58 23.54 -15.05 6.47
CA LEU A 58 23.59 -14.33 7.74
C LEU A 58 23.72 -15.26 8.94
N THR A 59 24.28 -14.74 10.03
CA THR A 59 24.31 -15.45 11.30
C THR A 59 22.93 -15.43 11.95
N GLN A 60 22.49 -16.58 12.47
CA GLN A 60 21.25 -16.66 13.26
C GLN A 60 21.33 -15.78 14.52
N GLY A 61 20.20 -15.19 14.88
CA GLY A 61 20.01 -14.45 16.13
C GLY A 61 19.67 -12.99 15.90
N TYR A 62 19.41 -12.31 17.02
CA TYR A 62 19.01 -10.90 17.01
C TYR A 62 20.23 -9.96 16.94
N THR A 63 20.11 -8.93 16.11
CA THR A 63 21.03 -7.80 16.06
C THR A 63 20.28 -6.48 16.02
N ALA A 64 20.41 -5.68 17.09
CA ALA A 64 19.79 -4.34 17.17
C ALA A 64 20.28 -3.39 16.06
N THR A 65 21.58 -3.44 15.75
CA THR A 65 22.15 -2.64 14.65
C THR A 65 21.79 -3.16 13.26
N GLY A 66 21.21 -4.37 13.16
CA GLY A 66 20.99 -5.11 11.92
C GLY A 66 22.27 -5.31 11.12
N PHE A 67 22.17 -5.21 9.79
CA PHE A 67 23.27 -5.43 8.86
C PHE A 67 23.15 -4.57 7.60
N THR A 68 24.26 -4.39 6.89
CA THR A 68 24.27 -3.73 5.57
C THR A 68 24.08 -4.78 4.49
N TRP A 69 23.05 -4.62 3.65
CA TRP A 69 22.84 -5.48 2.50
C TRP A 69 23.67 -4.98 1.32
N THR A 70 24.64 -5.79 0.92
CA THR A 70 25.48 -5.55 -0.25
C THR A 70 25.29 -6.71 -1.23
N ASP A 71 25.12 -6.39 -2.51
CA ASP A 71 25.12 -7.37 -3.60
C ASP A 71 26.14 -6.93 -4.65
N SER A 72 27.05 -7.84 -5.00
CA SER A 72 28.06 -7.63 -6.05
C SER A 72 28.86 -6.34 -5.85
N GLY A 73 29.20 -6.03 -4.60
CA GLY A 73 29.96 -4.83 -4.21
C GLY A 73 29.15 -3.53 -4.15
N THR A 74 27.84 -3.57 -4.41
CA THR A 74 26.95 -2.41 -4.31
C THR A 74 26.11 -2.50 -3.05
N THR A 75 26.11 -1.44 -2.22
CA THR A 75 25.21 -1.34 -1.06
C THR A 75 23.79 -1.04 -1.52
N ILE A 76 22.89 -1.99 -1.30
CA ILE A 76 21.47 -1.89 -1.68
C ILE A 76 20.67 -1.19 -0.58
N GLY A 77 21.01 -1.49 0.68
CA GLY A 77 20.31 -0.93 1.83
C GLY A 77 20.90 -1.41 3.15
N SER A 78 20.20 -1.11 4.24
CA SER A 78 20.55 -1.57 5.58
C SER A 78 19.31 -1.98 6.34
N TYR A 79 19.38 -3.15 6.96
CA TYR A 79 18.40 -3.61 7.93
C TYR A 79 18.78 -3.12 9.32
N LYS A 80 17.80 -2.91 10.20
CA LYS A 80 17.96 -2.61 11.63
C LYS A 80 16.97 -3.43 12.45
N ASN A 81 17.31 -3.72 13.71
CA ASN A 81 16.53 -4.59 14.58
C ASN A 81 16.15 -5.89 13.85
N THR A 82 17.16 -6.67 13.50
CA THR A 82 17.00 -7.85 12.64
C THR A 82 17.10 -9.09 13.49
N LEU A 83 16.10 -9.95 13.44
CA LEU A 83 16.21 -11.33 13.90
C LEU A 83 16.31 -12.24 12.67
N ILE A 84 17.32 -13.12 12.67
CA ILE A 84 17.48 -14.16 11.65
C ILE A 84 17.28 -15.51 12.33
N GLU A 85 16.38 -16.34 11.80
CA GLU A 85 16.10 -17.67 12.31
C GLU A 85 16.47 -18.75 11.30
N ASN A 86 16.82 -19.94 11.79
CA ASN A 86 16.93 -21.09 10.89
C ASN A 86 15.53 -21.53 10.47
N VAL A 87 15.41 -22.11 9.28
CA VAL A 87 14.19 -22.73 8.78
C VAL A 87 13.47 -23.56 9.85
N ASP A 88 12.15 -23.37 9.94
CA ASP A 88 11.25 -24.13 10.79
C ASP A 88 9.87 -24.25 10.14
N GLN A 89 8.83 -24.61 10.90
CA GLN A 89 7.49 -24.70 10.36
C GLN A 89 6.89 -23.36 9.90
N TYR A 90 7.41 -22.23 10.39
CA TYR A 90 6.87 -20.90 10.12
C TYR A 90 7.58 -20.22 8.94
N GLY A 91 8.90 -20.38 8.81
CA GLY A 91 9.68 -19.70 7.77
C GLY A 91 10.81 -20.53 7.13
N GLY A 92 11.57 -19.89 6.24
CA GLY A 92 12.62 -20.47 5.39
C GLY A 92 12.10 -20.92 4.03
N ALA A 93 12.37 -20.12 3.00
CA ALA A 93 11.94 -20.41 1.64
C ALA A 93 12.58 -21.72 1.15
N ASN A 94 11.84 -22.47 0.34
CA ASN A 94 12.22 -23.82 -0.13
C ASN A 94 12.44 -24.87 0.98
N GLY A 95 12.22 -24.53 2.25
CA GLY A 95 12.36 -25.46 3.39
C GLY A 95 13.81 -25.71 3.80
N THR A 96 14.70 -24.77 3.48
CA THR A 96 16.12 -24.81 3.83
C THR A 96 16.59 -23.45 4.34
N GLY A 97 17.79 -23.40 4.91
CA GLY A 97 18.46 -22.12 5.11
C GLY A 97 17.96 -21.34 6.33
N LYS A 98 17.83 -20.02 6.16
CA LYS A 98 17.43 -19.05 7.18
C LYS A 98 16.38 -18.10 6.64
N TYR A 99 15.71 -17.40 7.53
CA TYR A 99 14.73 -16.37 7.16
C TYR A 99 14.77 -15.20 8.13
N PHE A 100 14.14 -14.11 7.72
CA PHE A 100 14.00 -12.88 8.49
C PHE A 100 12.76 -12.95 9.39
N ASP A 101 12.90 -12.51 10.64
CA ASP A 101 11.80 -12.45 11.60
C ASP A 101 11.76 -11.10 12.35
N VAL A 102 10.59 -10.79 12.90
CA VAL A 102 10.33 -9.74 13.90
C VAL A 102 9.50 -10.39 14.99
N ASN A 103 10.11 -10.75 16.13
CA ASN A 103 9.43 -11.62 17.09
C ASN A 103 9.87 -11.44 18.54
N THR A 104 9.04 -10.76 19.34
CA THR A 104 9.34 -10.52 20.77
C THR A 104 9.38 -11.79 21.64
N GLY A 105 8.97 -12.95 21.12
CA GLY A 105 8.93 -14.24 21.81
C GLY A 105 10.20 -15.09 21.63
N ARG A 106 11.02 -14.85 20.60
CA ARG A 106 12.23 -15.65 20.28
C ARG A 106 13.52 -15.09 20.87
N GLY A 107 13.42 -14.42 22.02
CA GLY A 107 14.57 -13.85 22.74
C GLY A 107 15.00 -12.47 22.25
N SER A 108 14.29 -11.93 21.25
CA SER A 108 14.42 -10.57 20.78
C SER A 108 13.34 -9.68 21.42
N LYS A 109 13.47 -8.35 21.36
CA LYS A 109 12.50 -7.40 21.96
C LYS A 109 11.96 -6.39 20.96
N GLU A 110 12.32 -6.53 19.70
CA GLU A 110 11.85 -5.69 18.62
C GLU A 110 10.42 -6.06 18.26
N THR A 111 9.61 -5.02 18.17
CA THR A 111 8.31 -5.09 17.54
C THR A 111 8.36 -4.52 16.12
N VAL A 112 9.47 -3.87 15.76
CA VAL A 112 9.66 -3.21 14.47
C VAL A 112 11.10 -3.40 13.98
N SER A 113 11.21 -3.92 12.76
CA SER A 113 12.43 -3.97 11.97
C SER A 113 12.29 -3.09 10.74
N THR A 114 13.39 -2.54 10.24
CA THR A 114 13.36 -1.62 9.09
C THR A 114 14.42 -1.98 8.07
N LEU A 115 14.05 -1.97 6.79
CA LEU A 115 14.95 -1.89 5.65
C LEU A 115 15.01 -0.45 5.14
N ASN A 116 16.18 0.18 5.17
CA ASN A 116 16.43 1.50 4.58
C ASN A 116 17.23 1.31 3.29
N LEU A 117 16.72 1.80 2.17
CA LEU A 117 17.28 1.61 0.84
C LEU A 117 18.18 2.78 0.46
N THR A 118 19.30 2.48 -0.20
CA THR A 118 20.23 3.54 -0.67
C THR A 118 19.70 4.27 -1.91
N THR A 119 18.87 3.59 -2.70
CA THR A 119 18.20 4.12 -3.88
C THR A 119 16.70 3.87 -3.72
N ALA A 120 15.87 4.86 -4.04
CA ALA A 120 14.42 4.68 -4.01
C ALA A 120 13.99 3.60 -5.02
N GLN A 121 13.05 2.75 -4.63
CA GLN A 121 12.61 1.59 -5.39
C GLN A 121 11.17 1.77 -5.84
N LYS A 122 10.81 1.13 -6.95
CA LYS A 122 9.42 1.04 -7.44
C LYS A 122 8.78 -0.31 -7.17
N TYR A 123 9.60 -1.30 -6.80
CA TYR A 123 9.16 -2.66 -6.58
C TYR A 123 9.73 -3.21 -5.29
N PHE A 124 8.86 -3.85 -4.51
CA PHE A 124 9.24 -4.75 -3.43
C PHE A 124 8.51 -6.08 -3.62
N GLY A 125 9.19 -7.19 -3.34
CA GLY A 125 8.56 -8.49 -3.20
C GLY A 125 9.11 -9.20 -1.97
N LEU A 126 8.29 -10.04 -1.36
CA LEU A 126 8.73 -10.92 -0.28
C LEU A 126 7.94 -12.22 -0.32
N TRP A 127 8.59 -13.30 0.08
CA TRP A 127 7.87 -14.49 0.54
C TRP A 127 7.45 -14.23 1.97
N TRP A 128 6.17 -13.95 2.18
CA TRP A 128 5.58 -13.82 3.50
C TRP A 128 5.10 -15.20 3.94
N SER A 129 5.70 -15.69 5.01
CA SER A 129 5.44 -17.02 5.55
C SER A 129 4.77 -16.89 6.91
N ALA A 130 3.79 -17.74 7.22
CA ALA A 130 3.12 -17.74 8.54
C ALA A 130 2.49 -16.40 8.97
N GLY A 131 1.82 -15.69 8.05
CA GLY A 131 1.25 -14.37 8.36
C GLY A 131 0.19 -14.42 9.47
N ASP A 132 0.42 -13.74 10.59
CA ASP A 132 -0.52 -13.66 11.72
C ASP A 132 -1.20 -12.29 11.86
N ALA A 133 -2.20 -12.18 12.74
CA ALA A 133 -3.00 -10.96 12.91
C ALA A 133 -2.22 -9.73 13.46
N ASN A 134 -1.01 -9.93 13.99
CA ASN A 134 -0.15 -8.90 14.56
C ASN A 134 0.86 -8.35 13.53
N ASN A 135 0.97 -8.98 12.36
CA ASN A 135 1.89 -8.56 11.31
C ASN A 135 1.39 -7.33 10.56
N VAL A 136 2.26 -6.33 10.43
CA VAL A 136 2.04 -5.14 9.58
C VAL A 136 3.30 -4.81 8.81
N MET A 137 3.18 -4.59 7.50
CA MET A 137 4.25 -4.07 6.64
C MET A 137 3.89 -2.68 6.15
N THR A 138 4.83 -1.74 6.26
CA THR A 138 4.61 -0.33 5.87
C THR A 138 5.72 0.14 4.94
N PHE A 139 5.35 0.76 3.83
CA PHE A 139 6.24 1.41 2.89
C PHE A 139 6.28 2.91 3.14
N LEU A 140 7.47 3.48 3.17
CA LEU A 140 7.68 4.91 3.35
C LEU A 140 8.52 5.50 2.22
N SER A 141 8.18 6.73 1.86
CA SER A 141 8.93 7.58 0.95
C SER A 141 9.26 8.88 1.67
N GLN A 142 10.54 9.15 1.91
CA GLN A 142 11.04 10.32 2.63
C GLN A 142 10.35 10.50 4.00
N GLY A 143 10.17 9.39 4.72
CA GLY A 143 9.53 9.36 6.04
C GLY A 143 8.01 9.48 6.03
N LYS A 144 7.35 9.54 4.86
CA LYS A 144 5.88 9.52 4.75
C LYS A 144 5.40 8.13 4.37
N VAL A 145 4.36 7.64 5.04
CA VAL A 145 3.72 6.37 4.67
C VAL A 145 3.06 6.52 3.30
N VAL A 146 3.40 5.61 2.39
CA VAL A 146 2.82 5.53 1.03
C VAL A 146 1.98 4.27 0.82
N GLN A 147 2.22 3.21 1.61
CA GLN A 147 1.40 2.01 1.62
C GLN A 147 1.52 1.26 2.95
N THR A 148 0.44 0.61 3.37
CA THR A 148 0.42 -0.34 4.51
C THR A 148 -0.27 -1.63 4.08
N MET A 149 0.23 -2.75 4.57
CA MET A 149 -0.33 -4.09 4.35
C MET A 149 -0.40 -4.81 5.70
N THR A 150 -1.56 -5.37 6.01
CA THR A 150 -1.75 -6.27 7.17
C THR A 150 -2.00 -7.69 6.70
N THR A 151 -1.83 -8.68 7.58
CA THR A 151 -2.26 -10.06 7.28
C THR A 151 -3.74 -10.15 6.94
N ALA A 152 -4.59 -9.33 7.57
CA ALA A 152 -6.02 -9.30 7.25
C ALA A 152 -6.27 -8.91 5.77
N ASP A 153 -5.48 -7.97 5.23
CA ASP A 153 -5.52 -7.62 3.81
C ASP A 153 -5.05 -8.79 2.94
N VAL A 154 -3.94 -9.44 3.30
CA VAL A 154 -3.41 -10.61 2.57
C VAL A 154 -4.44 -11.74 2.53
N VAL A 155 -5.07 -12.08 3.65
CA VAL A 155 -6.14 -13.07 3.73
C VAL A 155 -7.34 -12.68 2.85
N SER A 156 -7.73 -11.41 2.87
CA SER A 156 -8.81 -10.88 2.01
C SER A 156 -8.46 -11.00 0.52
N TYR A 157 -7.20 -10.81 0.16
CA TYR A 157 -6.72 -10.97 -1.22
C TYR A 157 -6.66 -12.42 -1.66
N ILE A 158 -6.10 -13.31 -0.84
CA ILE A 158 -6.07 -14.76 -1.07
C ILE A 158 -7.50 -15.29 -1.25
N ALA A 159 -8.47 -14.81 -0.45
CA ALA A 159 -9.86 -15.25 -0.54
C ALA A 159 -10.53 -14.97 -1.91
N LYS A 160 -9.99 -14.02 -2.69
CA LYS A 160 -10.44 -13.69 -4.06
C LYS A 160 -9.84 -14.62 -5.12
N LEU A 161 -8.80 -15.39 -4.79
CA LEU A 161 -8.12 -16.28 -5.73
C LEU A 161 -8.85 -17.63 -5.85
N PRO A 162 -8.86 -18.26 -7.04
CA PRO A 162 -9.56 -19.52 -7.27
C PRO A 162 -8.98 -20.69 -6.46
N ASN A 163 -7.68 -20.66 -6.19
CA ASN A 163 -6.91 -21.67 -5.46
C ASN A 163 -6.58 -21.25 -4.02
N LYS A 164 -7.41 -20.39 -3.40
CA LYS A 164 -7.20 -19.81 -2.06
C LYS A 164 -6.74 -20.79 -0.97
N ALA A 165 -7.25 -22.02 -0.97
CA ALA A 165 -6.89 -23.02 0.03
C ALA A 165 -5.41 -23.46 -0.04
N SER A 166 -4.79 -23.36 -1.21
CA SER A 166 -3.40 -23.75 -1.44
C SER A 166 -2.38 -22.77 -0.85
N TYR A 167 -2.81 -21.59 -0.41
CA TYR A 167 -1.96 -20.60 0.26
C TYR A 167 -1.87 -20.82 1.78
N TYR A 168 -2.50 -21.86 2.34
CA TYR A 168 -2.46 -22.13 3.78
C TYR A 168 -1.60 -23.36 4.07
N SER A 169 -0.86 -23.29 5.18
CA SER A 169 0.20 -24.24 5.58
C SER A 169 1.51 -24.03 4.83
N ASN A 170 2.61 -24.38 5.48
CA ASN A 170 3.93 -24.31 4.88
C ASN A 170 4.00 -25.25 3.65
N PRO A 171 4.37 -24.76 2.45
CA PRO A 171 4.42 -25.58 1.24
C PRO A 171 5.69 -26.45 1.15
N ASN A 172 6.70 -26.18 1.97
CA ASN A 172 8.06 -26.68 1.79
C ASN A 172 8.34 -27.95 2.60
N SER A 173 8.99 -28.94 1.99
CA SER A 173 9.55 -30.07 2.73
C SER A 173 10.76 -29.61 3.56
N PRO A 174 10.97 -30.10 4.81
CA PRO A 174 10.22 -31.14 5.52
C PRO A 174 8.98 -30.66 6.28
N TYR A 175 8.71 -29.36 6.30
CA TYR A 175 7.62 -28.74 7.07
C TYR A 175 6.26 -28.75 6.39
N LYS A 176 6.14 -29.46 5.27
CA LYS A 176 4.99 -29.39 4.38
C LYS A 176 3.69 -29.74 5.11
N GLY A 177 2.71 -28.84 5.02
CA GLY A 177 1.40 -29.01 5.65
C GLY A 177 1.35 -28.66 7.14
N GLN A 178 2.47 -28.25 7.75
CA GLN A 178 2.47 -27.70 9.10
C GLN A 178 1.95 -26.26 9.11
N ASN A 179 1.54 -25.80 10.28
CA ASN A 179 1.03 -24.45 10.50
C ASN A 179 -0.14 -24.05 9.57
N SER A 180 -1.15 -24.92 9.50
CA SER A 180 -2.25 -24.81 8.54
C SER A 180 -3.24 -23.65 8.80
N GLY A 181 -3.10 -22.94 9.91
CA GLY A 181 -3.94 -21.79 10.25
C GLY A 181 -3.53 -20.50 9.54
N GLU A 182 -2.34 -20.45 8.95
CA GLU A 182 -1.72 -19.20 8.51
C GLU A 182 -1.40 -19.21 7.00
N PRO A 183 -1.44 -18.04 6.32
CA PRO A 183 -1.13 -17.90 4.91
C PRO A 183 0.37 -17.86 4.63
N TYR A 184 0.75 -18.40 3.48
CA TYR A 184 2.08 -18.41 2.88
C TYR A 184 1.96 -17.95 1.44
N ALA A 185 2.61 -16.85 1.07
CA ALA A 185 2.52 -16.28 -0.27
C ALA A 185 3.74 -15.43 -0.63
N PHE A 186 4.18 -15.50 -1.88
CA PHE A 186 5.01 -14.43 -2.43
C PHE A 186 4.13 -13.27 -2.90
N ILE A 187 4.35 -12.10 -2.34
CA ILE A 187 3.54 -10.90 -2.59
C ILE A 187 4.40 -9.85 -3.27
N ASN A 188 3.89 -9.32 -4.37
CA ASN A 188 4.54 -8.27 -5.14
C ASN A 188 3.84 -6.92 -4.89
N PHE A 189 4.66 -5.88 -4.69
CA PHE A 189 4.23 -4.51 -4.48
C PHE A 189 4.86 -3.64 -5.59
N TYR A 190 4.01 -3.11 -6.46
CA TYR A 190 4.41 -2.23 -7.55
C TYR A 190 3.92 -0.82 -7.26
N ASP A 191 4.82 0.10 -6.95
CA ASP A 191 4.51 1.53 -6.92
C ASP A 191 4.42 2.03 -8.37
N VAL A 192 3.22 2.42 -8.82
CA VAL A 192 2.95 2.75 -10.22
C VAL A 192 3.22 4.22 -10.54
N ASP A 193 3.02 5.09 -9.55
CA ASP A 193 3.12 6.56 -9.70
C ASP A 193 4.11 7.20 -8.71
N GLY A 194 4.88 6.37 -7.98
CA GLY A 194 5.79 6.81 -6.93
C GLY A 194 7.04 5.95 -6.80
N THR A 195 7.71 6.12 -5.65
CA THR A 195 8.82 5.30 -5.18
C THR A 195 8.83 5.30 -3.66
N PHE A 196 9.41 4.27 -3.05
CA PHE A 196 9.67 4.19 -1.61
C PHE A 196 11.16 4.00 -1.32
N ASP A 197 11.61 4.41 -0.14
CA ASP A 197 13.01 4.28 0.31
C ASP A 197 13.15 3.53 1.64
N GLN A 198 12.03 3.17 2.28
CA GLN A 198 12.03 2.38 3.50
C GLN A 198 10.87 1.40 3.52
N VAL A 199 11.12 0.20 4.05
CA VAL A 199 10.12 -0.80 4.42
C VAL A 199 10.23 -1.08 5.91
N GLN A 200 9.11 -1.05 6.61
CA GLN A 200 9.00 -1.40 8.03
C GLN A 200 8.22 -2.70 8.17
N PHE A 201 8.75 -3.62 8.96
CA PHE A 201 8.14 -4.91 9.30
C PHE A 201 7.81 -4.87 10.78
N THR A 202 6.54 -5.06 11.13
CA THR A 202 6.04 -4.92 12.50
C THR A 202 5.35 -6.20 12.92
N ASN A 203 5.66 -6.66 14.13
CA ASN A 203 4.89 -7.66 14.86
C ASN A 203 4.70 -7.21 16.30
N VAL A 204 3.46 -7.21 16.79
CA VAL A 204 3.11 -6.86 18.17
C VAL A 204 2.26 -7.95 18.81
N GLY A 205 2.87 -8.94 19.45
CA GLY A 205 2.06 -9.96 20.13
C GLY A 205 2.76 -11.19 20.69
N GLY A 206 4.09 -11.23 20.71
CA GLY A 206 4.80 -12.48 21.06
C GLY A 206 4.72 -13.55 19.97
N THR A 207 4.31 -13.17 18.76
CA THR A 207 4.33 -13.99 17.55
C THR A 207 5.41 -13.43 16.58
N GLY A 208 5.51 -13.94 15.36
CA GLY A 208 6.57 -13.56 14.41
C GLY A 208 6.04 -12.85 13.16
N PHE A 209 6.90 -12.07 12.51
CA PHE A 209 6.71 -11.65 11.12
C PHE A 209 7.76 -12.40 10.33
N GLU A 210 7.43 -13.60 9.88
CA GLU A 210 8.37 -14.46 9.16
C GLU A 210 8.35 -14.14 7.66
N SER A 211 9.50 -13.79 7.10
CA SER A 211 9.62 -13.57 5.66
C SER A 211 11.00 -13.86 5.10
N ASP A 212 11.05 -14.05 3.79
CA ASP A 212 12.25 -14.42 3.05
C ASP A 212 12.23 -13.85 1.62
N ASN A 213 13.32 -14.01 0.88
CA ASN A 213 13.47 -13.57 -0.51
C ASN A 213 13.04 -12.12 -0.74
N HIS A 214 13.45 -11.22 0.16
CA HIS A 214 13.17 -9.79 0.04
C HIS A 214 13.80 -9.27 -1.24
N THR A 215 12.95 -8.90 -2.19
CA THR A 215 13.34 -8.49 -3.53
C THR A 215 13.06 -7.01 -3.71
N VAL A 216 14.03 -6.25 -4.18
CA VAL A 216 13.84 -4.86 -4.61
C VAL A 216 14.21 -4.68 -6.06
N ALA A 217 13.56 -3.73 -6.73
CA ALA A 217 13.95 -3.29 -8.06
C ALA A 217 13.63 -1.81 -8.28
N THR A 218 14.52 -1.13 -8.99
CA THR A 218 14.38 0.31 -9.28
C THR A 218 13.28 0.59 -10.30
N ASP A 219 12.94 -0.41 -11.12
CA ASP A 219 11.81 -0.36 -12.05
C ASP A 219 11.33 -1.77 -12.41
N TYR A 220 10.24 -1.87 -13.16
CA TYR A 220 9.69 -3.12 -13.68
C TYR A 220 9.10 -2.93 -15.08
N LYS A 221 9.09 -3.99 -15.89
CA LYS A 221 8.61 -3.94 -17.28
C LYS A 221 7.09 -4.11 -17.38
N SER A 222 6.50 -4.87 -16.47
CA SER A 222 5.07 -5.14 -16.40
C SER A 222 4.65 -5.55 -14.98
N ILE A 223 3.36 -5.61 -14.70
CA ILE A 223 2.84 -6.20 -13.46
C ILE A 223 2.57 -7.69 -13.71
N THR A 224 3.14 -8.56 -12.89
CA THR A 224 2.97 -10.03 -12.97
C THR A 224 2.17 -10.55 -11.77
N GLY A 225 1.96 -11.87 -11.68
CA GLY A 225 1.18 -12.50 -10.60
C GLY A 225 -0.33 -12.26 -10.71
N ASN A 226 -1.07 -12.77 -9.72
CA ASN A 226 -2.50 -12.58 -9.61
C ASN A 226 -2.79 -11.21 -8.99
N VAL A 227 -3.20 -10.24 -9.80
CA VAL A 227 -3.47 -8.86 -9.34
C VAL A 227 -4.70 -8.82 -8.43
N VAL A 228 -4.50 -8.44 -7.17
CA VAL A 228 -5.53 -8.41 -6.11
C VAL A 228 -5.91 -7.00 -5.68
N VAL A 229 -5.02 -6.04 -5.93
CA VAL A 229 -5.26 -4.60 -5.81
C VAL A 229 -4.70 -3.94 -7.05
N LYS A 230 -5.50 -3.11 -7.71
CA LYS A 230 -5.01 -2.22 -8.77
C LYS A 230 -4.83 -0.84 -8.18
N ALA A 231 -3.69 -0.21 -8.45
CA ALA A 231 -3.53 1.21 -8.19
C ALA A 231 -4.66 1.98 -8.89
N VAL A 232 -5.19 2.99 -8.22
CA VAL A 232 -6.13 3.93 -8.83
C VAL A 232 -5.32 5.19 -9.11
N PRO A 233 -5.04 5.52 -10.39
CA PRO A 233 -4.33 6.74 -10.72
C PRO A 233 -5.07 7.92 -10.08
N GLU A 234 -4.33 8.85 -9.49
CA GLU A 234 -4.92 10.08 -8.98
C GLU A 234 -5.59 10.76 -10.17
N SER A 235 -6.92 10.65 -10.27
CA SER A 235 -7.66 11.36 -11.30
C SER A 235 -7.34 12.83 -11.11
N SER A 236 -6.57 13.38 -12.03
CA SER A 236 -6.38 14.82 -12.13
C SER A 236 -7.78 15.42 -12.06
N SER A 237 -7.96 16.33 -11.13
CA SER A 237 -9.20 17.02 -10.79
C SER A 237 -9.87 17.68 -12.01
N VAL A 238 -10.67 16.94 -12.79
CA VAL A 238 -11.31 17.50 -14.01
C VAL A 238 -12.85 17.51 -13.98
N LEU A 239 -13.52 16.85 -13.02
CA LEU A 239 -15.01 16.91 -12.94
C LEU A 239 -15.58 17.80 -11.83
N GLY A 240 -14.75 18.42 -10.99
CA GLY A 240 -15.21 19.21 -9.83
C GLY A 240 -15.47 20.70 -10.05
N VAL A 241 -15.14 21.27 -11.23
CA VAL A 241 -15.24 22.75 -11.45
C VAL A 241 -16.40 23.15 -12.37
N PHE A 242 -17.15 22.22 -12.97
CA PHE A 242 -18.21 22.58 -13.93
C PHE A 242 -19.63 22.76 -13.34
N VAL A 243 -19.84 22.71 -12.02
CA VAL A 243 -21.21 22.75 -11.45
C VAL A 243 -21.58 24.07 -10.74
N ILE A 244 -20.69 25.06 -10.59
CA ILE A 244 -21.05 26.36 -9.96
C ILE A 244 -21.05 27.50 -11.00
N GLY A 245 -21.51 27.22 -12.22
CA GLY A 245 -21.55 28.19 -13.32
C GLY A 245 -22.92 28.41 -13.98
N PHE A 246 -24.03 27.89 -13.43
CA PHE A 246 -25.35 27.97 -14.08
C PHE A 246 -26.53 28.26 -13.14
N VAL A 247 -26.35 29.13 -12.14
CA VAL A 247 -27.48 29.69 -11.35
C VAL A 247 -27.65 31.21 -11.55
N GLY A 248 -26.88 31.82 -12.45
CA GLY A 248 -26.79 33.27 -12.58
C GLY A 248 -27.50 33.93 -13.78
N ALA A 249 -28.45 33.29 -14.47
CA ALA A 249 -29.06 33.90 -15.67
C ALA A 249 -30.51 33.51 -15.94
N THR A 250 -31.40 33.57 -14.93
CA THR A 250 -32.86 33.53 -15.15
C THR A 250 -33.59 34.54 -14.26
N SER A 251 -33.19 35.81 -14.32
CA SER A 251 -34.01 36.88 -13.76
C SER A 251 -33.71 38.25 -14.36
N VAL A 252 -33.49 38.33 -15.67
CA VAL A 252 -33.51 39.62 -16.35
C VAL A 252 -34.15 39.45 -17.74
N LEU A 253 -35.23 40.19 -17.97
CA LEU A 253 -35.93 40.49 -19.24
C LEU A 253 -37.05 39.53 -19.68
N THR A 254 -38.29 39.99 -19.49
CA THR A 254 -39.11 40.43 -20.64
C THR A 254 -40.25 41.32 -20.15
N ARG A 255 -40.17 42.61 -20.51
CA ARG A 255 -41.24 43.59 -20.35
C ARG A 255 -41.82 43.85 -21.75
N GLN A 256 -43.14 43.66 -21.88
CA GLN A 256 -44.05 44.07 -22.98
C GLN A 256 -43.86 43.34 -24.33
N VAL A 257 -44.87 43.07 -25.18
CA VAL A 257 -46.09 43.80 -25.56
C VAL A 257 -47.16 42.78 -26.04
N LYS A 258 -48.42 42.91 -25.61
CA LYS A 258 -49.56 42.21 -26.25
C LYS A 258 -49.93 42.92 -27.56
N LYS A 259 -49.81 42.23 -28.70
CA LYS A 259 -50.61 42.51 -29.90
C LYS A 259 -51.17 41.17 -30.42
N LYS A 260 -52.48 40.97 -30.24
CA LYS A 260 -53.24 39.93 -30.96
C LYS A 260 -53.79 40.58 -32.23
N SER A 261 -53.40 40.07 -33.39
CA SER A 261 -54.16 40.22 -34.62
C SER A 261 -54.63 38.81 -34.98
N ALA A 262 -55.94 38.59 -34.96
CA ALA A 262 -56.57 37.37 -35.42
C ALA A 262 -57.33 37.70 -36.71
N LEU A 263 -57.03 36.89 -37.71
CA LEU A 263 -57.48 36.91 -39.08
C LEU A 263 -58.99 36.59 -39.17
N GLN A 264 -59.68 37.26 -40.10
CA GLN A 264 -61.01 36.92 -40.57
C GLN A 264 -61.05 35.52 -41.18
N LEU A 265 -62.11 34.76 -40.92
CA LEU A 265 -62.69 33.84 -41.89
C LEU A 265 -64.19 33.62 -41.56
N LEU A 266 -65.00 33.96 -42.58
CA LEU A 266 -66.45 33.83 -42.74
C LEU A 266 -67.34 34.81 -41.96
#